data_AF-A0A8C5HC25-F1
#
_entry.id   AF-A0A8C5HC25-F1
#
_cell.length_a   1.000
_cell.length_b   1.000
_cell.length_c   1.000
_cell.angle_alpha   90.00
_cell.angle_beta   90.00
_cell.angle_gamma   90.00
#
_symmetry.space_group_name_H-M   'P 1'
#
loop_
_entity.id
_entity.type
_entity.pdbx_description
1 polymer ?
#
loop_
_entity_poly.entity_id
_entity_poly.type
_entity_poly.pdbx_seq_one_letter_code
_entity_poly.pdbx_strand_id
1 'polypeptide(L)'
;MVGSFVCEQQRRISCPEGFQQRRNVCVDIDECEDGTHTCGVGSVCENTVGSFLCGTKLTCLTGFTHDSHGNCVDVNECNAVVVPCGPGSSCINTVGSFTCRQRSKTCSYGYHSTSDGTKCVDVDECEVGVHRCGTSQICHNLPGTYRCDCQTGYKYDSLRKVCNDVNECWLRVCAHMCVNSPGSFHCSCSPGFFLASDGKNCEDVNECDQSPCSQQCANIHGSYQCYCQQGFSLKEDGHSCHDIDECSQSVGALCSFHCVNTEGSYQCSCPPIGYVLSANGHACRDVDECTSGTHNCSSEQRCYNLQGSYRCLSFDCPISYKKVSDTRCERVSCPANSLECQNAPMRISHYQLSFQNNIIVPAQIFRIGPSPTYSGDHVIVSIVKGNQDGYFSTRKLNSFTGAVYLQRQVGGAKDFLIDVEMKLLRQGTLTSFLSRIYVPEPPHLAFLNAEEQRLYS
;
A
#
# COMPACT_ATOMS: atom_id res chain seq x y z
N MET A 1 55.41 36.60 -104.21
CA MET A 1 55.12 37.93 -104.79
C MET A 1 55.26 38.93 -103.66
N VAL A 2 56.15 39.92 -103.63
CA VAL A 2 57.19 40.44 -104.54
C VAL A 2 58.23 41.09 -103.59
N GLY A 3 59.52 40.82 -103.78
CA GLY A 3 60.59 41.52 -103.06
C GLY A 3 61.04 42.78 -103.80
N SER A 4 61.89 43.59 -103.17
CA SER A 4 63.09 44.13 -103.83
C SER A 4 64.02 44.76 -102.80
N PHE A 5 65.31 44.42 -102.92
CA PHE A 5 66.42 45.19 -102.38
C PHE A 5 66.92 46.08 -103.52
N VAL A 6 67.20 47.35 -103.24
CA VAL A 6 68.00 48.23 -104.10
C VAL A 6 69.04 48.90 -103.21
N CYS A 7 70.31 48.74 -103.58
CA CYS A 7 71.46 49.35 -102.94
C CYS A 7 71.90 50.53 -103.81
N GLU A 8 71.91 51.75 -103.27
CA GLU A 8 72.59 52.89 -103.89
C GLU A 8 73.71 53.38 -102.98
N GLN A 9 74.94 53.18 -103.44
CA GLN A 9 76.17 53.69 -102.86
C GLN A 9 76.27 55.21 -103.08
N GLN A 10 76.16 55.99 -102.01
CA GLN A 10 76.73 57.35 -101.96
C GLN A 10 77.94 57.32 -101.03
N ARG A 11 79.14 57.55 -101.59
CA ARG A 11 80.41 57.69 -100.84
C ARG A 11 80.30 58.89 -99.88
N ARG A 12 79.92 58.61 -98.62
CA ARG A 12 80.08 59.54 -97.49
C ARG A 12 81.48 59.36 -96.92
N ILE A 13 82.21 60.46 -96.74
CA ILE A 13 83.43 60.49 -95.93
C ILE A 13 82.95 60.26 -94.49
N SER A 14 83.36 59.15 -93.88
CA SER A 14 83.14 58.90 -92.45
C SER A 14 84.33 59.45 -91.69
N CYS A 15 84.08 60.34 -90.73
CA CYS A 15 85.11 60.75 -89.78
C CYS A 15 85.30 59.65 -88.72
N PRO A 16 86.51 59.50 -88.14
CA PRO A 16 86.74 58.68 -86.96
C PRO A 16 85.87 59.15 -85.78
N GLU A 17 85.61 58.27 -84.81
CA GLU A 17 84.94 58.66 -83.57
C GLU A 17 85.72 59.79 -82.87
N GLY A 18 84.99 60.73 -82.26
CA GLY A 18 85.55 61.96 -81.68
C GLY A 18 85.70 63.13 -82.67
N PHE A 19 85.37 62.95 -83.97
CA PHE A 19 85.49 64.00 -84.99
C PHE A 19 84.17 64.21 -85.75
N GLN A 20 83.83 65.47 -86.04
CA GLN A 20 82.68 65.86 -86.85
C GLN A 20 83.10 66.35 -88.25
N GLN A 21 82.31 66.00 -89.27
CA GLN A 21 82.56 66.45 -90.64
C GLN A 21 82.09 67.90 -90.81
N ARG A 22 83.03 68.82 -91.02
CA ARG A 22 82.75 70.18 -91.46
C ARG A 22 83.41 70.44 -92.81
N ARG A 23 82.61 70.78 -93.84
CA ARG A 23 83.09 71.13 -95.19
C ARG A 23 84.08 70.11 -95.79
N ASN A 24 83.75 68.82 -95.69
CA ASN A 24 84.58 67.70 -96.16
C ASN A 24 85.95 67.53 -95.47
N VAL A 25 86.14 68.08 -94.27
CA VAL A 25 87.29 67.83 -93.40
C VAL A 25 86.79 67.41 -92.00
N CYS A 26 87.47 66.46 -91.36
CA CYS A 26 87.15 66.01 -90.01
C CYS A 26 87.82 66.94 -88.99
N VAL A 27 87.02 67.60 -88.16
CA VAL A 27 87.48 68.43 -87.04
C VAL A 27 87.08 67.77 -85.73
N ASP A 28 87.94 67.93 -84.73
CA ASP A 28 87.73 67.42 -83.38
C ASP A 28 86.41 67.94 -82.79
N ILE A 29 85.69 67.11 -82.04
CA ILE A 29 84.49 67.51 -81.30
C ILE A 29 84.97 67.95 -79.92
N ASP A 30 84.75 69.20 -79.53
CA ASP A 30 85.03 69.63 -78.16
C ASP A 30 83.87 69.19 -77.24
N GLU A 31 84.01 68.02 -76.60
CA GLU A 31 82.93 67.48 -75.76
C GLU A 31 82.67 68.32 -74.49
N CYS A 32 83.60 69.21 -74.12
CA CYS A 32 83.46 70.13 -72.99
C CYS A 32 82.63 71.38 -73.35
N GLU A 33 82.72 71.91 -74.57
CA GLU A 33 81.83 72.97 -75.06
C GLU A 33 80.45 72.45 -75.50
N ASP A 34 80.41 71.30 -76.18
CA ASP A 34 79.16 70.74 -76.72
C ASP A 34 78.31 70.04 -75.64
N GLY A 35 78.87 69.87 -74.42
CA GLY A 35 78.19 69.25 -73.27
C GLY A 35 77.91 67.76 -73.43
N THR A 36 78.63 67.09 -74.33
CA THR A 36 78.47 65.68 -74.67
C THR A 36 79.36 64.75 -73.83
N HIS A 37 80.19 65.30 -72.95
CA HIS A 37 81.02 64.53 -72.03
C HIS A 37 80.20 63.74 -70.99
N THR A 38 80.69 62.56 -70.60
CA THR A 38 80.08 61.73 -69.54
C THR A 38 80.75 61.93 -68.18
N CYS A 39 81.46 63.04 -67.96
CA CYS A 39 82.04 63.37 -66.67
C CYS A 39 80.95 63.50 -65.59
N GLY A 40 81.08 62.73 -64.49
CA GLY A 40 80.12 62.72 -63.38
C GLY A 40 80.01 64.08 -62.67
N VAL A 41 78.86 64.35 -62.05
CA VAL A 41 78.55 65.63 -61.39
C VAL A 41 79.66 66.00 -60.40
N GLY A 42 80.38 67.10 -60.68
CA GLY A 42 81.49 67.59 -59.86
C GLY A 42 82.91 67.27 -60.36
N SER A 43 83.04 66.73 -61.58
CA SER A 43 84.33 66.51 -62.27
C SER A 43 84.65 67.69 -63.20
N VAL A 44 85.93 67.99 -63.44
CA VAL A 44 86.37 69.01 -64.42
C VAL A 44 86.68 68.32 -65.76
N CYS A 45 86.10 68.83 -66.86
CA CYS A 45 86.29 68.31 -68.22
C CYS A 45 87.46 69.02 -68.92
N GLU A 46 88.37 68.25 -69.54
CA GLU A 46 89.42 68.75 -70.43
C GLU A 46 89.31 68.09 -71.81
N ASN A 47 89.17 68.90 -72.88
CA ASN A 47 89.07 68.41 -74.27
C ASN A 47 90.45 67.98 -74.80
N THR A 48 90.49 66.86 -75.53
CA THR A 48 91.70 66.31 -76.15
C THR A 48 91.41 65.90 -77.59
N VAL A 49 92.43 65.88 -78.45
CA VAL A 49 92.21 65.55 -79.87
C VAL A 49 91.68 64.11 -80.02
N GLY A 50 90.39 63.99 -80.35
CA GLY A 50 89.63 62.77 -80.52
C GLY A 50 88.88 62.26 -79.28
N SER A 51 88.91 62.94 -78.13
CA SER A 51 88.22 62.54 -76.88
C SER A 51 88.26 63.61 -75.76
N PHE A 52 87.77 63.30 -74.55
CA PHE A 52 87.88 64.17 -73.36
C PHE A 52 88.39 63.41 -72.11
N LEU A 53 88.91 64.15 -71.12
CA LEU A 53 89.33 63.62 -69.81
C LEU A 53 88.52 64.26 -68.67
N CYS A 54 88.21 63.48 -67.63
CA CYS A 54 87.48 63.93 -66.43
C CYS A 54 88.35 63.81 -65.16
N GLY A 55 88.56 64.90 -64.42
CA GLY A 55 89.32 64.90 -63.14
C GLY A 55 88.50 64.48 -61.90
N THR A 56 89.10 63.77 -60.94
CA THR A 56 88.45 63.11 -59.76
C THR A 56 88.38 63.95 -58.46
N LYS A 57 87.38 63.71 -57.58
CA LYS A 57 87.20 64.30 -56.23
C LYS A 57 87.26 63.23 -55.11
N LEU A 58 87.85 63.58 -53.95
CA LEU A 58 88.46 62.64 -52.98
C LEU A 58 87.63 62.19 -51.73
N THR A 59 86.29 62.35 -51.63
CA THR A 59 85.52 61.88 -50.43
C THR A 59 84.00 61.70 -50.65
N CYS A 60 83.41 60.59 -50.16
CA CYS A 60 81.95 60.30 -50.13
C CYS A 60 81.17 60.98 -48.99
N LEU A 61 79.85 61.11 -49.17
CA LEU A 61 78.89 61.58 -48.15
C LEU A 61 78.68 60.54 -47.04
N THR A 62 78.37 61.00 -45.82
CA THR A 62 78.04 60.15 -44.66
C THR A 62 76.88 59.19 -44.98
N GLY A 63 77.02 57.90 -44.62
CA GLY A 63 76.06 56.85 -44.98
C GLY A 63 76.43 56.06 -46.24
N PHE A 64 77.50 56.47 -46.94
CA PHE A 64 78.04 55.77 -48.11
C PHE A 64 79.50 55.38 -47.89
N THR A 65 79.91 54.24 -48.45
CA THR A 65 81.29 53.75 -48.46
C THR A 65 81.80 53.62 -49.89
N HIS A 66 83.12 53.60 -50.09
CA HIS A 66 83.67 53.35 -51.43
C HIS A 66 83.53 51.86 -51.79
N ASP A 67 83.10 51.59 -53.01
CA ASP A 67 83.31 50.29 -53.63
C ASP A 67 84.79 50.13 -54.08
N SER A 68 85.14 48.98 -54.62
CA SER A 68 86.49 48.67 -55.10
C SER A 68 86.99 49.57 -56.24
N HIS A 69 86.11 50.41 -56.82
CA HIS A 69 86.40 51.31 -57.92
C HIS A 69 86.31 52.79 -57.51
N GLY A 70 86.13 53.08 -56.22
CA GLY A 70 86.07 54.45 -55.70
C GLY A 70 84.71 55.13 -55.84
N ASN A 71 83.64 54.40 -56.17
CA ASN A 71 82.28 54.94 -56.21
C ASN A 71 81.63 54.86 -54.83
N CYS A 72 80.79 55.86 -54.50
CA CYS A 72 80.04 55.86 -53.24
C CYS A 72 78.82 54.94 -53.32
N VAL A 73 78.82 53.86 -52.52
CA VAL A 73 77.70 52.92 -52.37
C VAL A 73 77.10 53.00 -50.97
N ASP A 74 75.78 52.86 -50.90
CA ASP A 74 75.00 52.90 -49.66
C ASP A 74 75.47 51.83 -48.66
N VAL A 75 75.65 52.21 -47.39
CA VAL A 75 76.00 51.26 -46.32
C VAL A 75 74.73 50.59 -45.83
N ASN A 76 74.61 49.27 -46.00
CA ASN A 76 73.46 48.54 -45.47
C ASN A 76 73.59 48.31 -43.95
N GLU A 77 72.98 49.19 -43.14
CA GLU A 77 73.11 49.11 -41.68
C GLU A 77 72.40 47.89 -41.08
N CYS A 78 71.45 47.27 -41.80
CA CYS A 78 70.77 46.06 -41.34
C CYS A 78 71.63 44.79 -41.41
N ASN A 79 72.73 44.83 -42.16
CA ASN A 79 73.70 43.72 -42.28
C ASN A 79 75.03 44.01 -41.55
N ALA A 80 75.13 45.14 -40.85
CA ALA A 80 76.30 45.49 -40.07
C ALA A 80 76.39 44.66 -38.77
N VAL A 81 77.60 44.52 -38.22
CA VAL A 81 77.93 43.64 -37.07
C VAL A 81 77.20 44.02 -35.77
N VAL A 82 76.68 45.25 -35.68
CA VAL A 82 75.94 45.76 -34.52
C VAL A 82 74.45 45.84 -34.89
N VAL A 83 73.58 45.18 -34.12
CA VAL A 83 72.12 45.23 -34.32
C VAL A 83 71.66 46.69 -34.15
N PRO A 84 71.23 47.37 -35.22
CA PRO A 84 70.98 48.82 -35.18
C PRO A 84 69.62 49.19 -34.57
N CYS A 85 68.75 48.19 -34.36
CA CYS A 85 67.39 48.35 -33.85
C CYS A 85 67.22 47.63 -32.49
N GLY A 86 66.45 48.22 -31.57
CA GLY A 86 66.17 47.63 -30.25
C GLY A 86 65.29 46.36 -30.30
N PRO A 87 65.19 45.59 -29.19
CA PRO A 87 64.39 44.37 -29.11
C PRO A 87 62.94 44.62 -29.57
N GLY A 88 62.42 43.80 -30.48
CA GLY A 88 61.03 43.91 -30.98
C GLY A 88 60.83 44.80 -32.22
N SER A 89 61.88 45.37 -32.79
CA SER A 89 61.81 46.17 -34.03
C SER A 89 62.60 45.53 -35.19
N SER A 90 62.10 45.70 -36.43
CA SER A 90 62.72 45.19 -37.66
C SER A 90 63.43 46.31 -38.40
N CYS A 91 64.69 46.10 -38.78
CA CYS A 91 65.49 47.05 -39.56
C CYS A 91 65.07 47.03 -41.04
N ILE A 92 64.99 48.22 -41.65
CA ILE A 92 64.74 48.44 -43.08
C ILE A 92 65.83 49.40 -43.59
N ASN A 93 66.67 48.95 -44.52
CA ASN A 93 67.72 49.75 -45.14
C ASN A 93 67.11 50.81 -46.08
N THR A 94 67.58 52.05 -46.00
CA THR A 94 67.16 53.15 -46.86
C THR A 94 68.39 53.83 -47.45
N VAL A 95 68.26 54.49 -48.61
CA VAL A 95 69.45 55.11 -49.24
C VAL A 95 69.97 56.24 -48.35
N GLY A 96 71.16 56.07 -47.79
CA GLY A 96 71.87 56.97 -46.89
C GLY A 96 71.56 56.82 -45.39
N SER A 97 70.71 55.86 -44.97
CA SER A 97 70.33 55.64 -43.55
C SER A 97 69.52 54.34 -43.36
N PHE A 98 69.02 54.06 -42.15
CA PHE A 98 68.08 52.97 -41.87
C PHE A 98 66.85 53.44 -41.09
N THR A 99 65.76 52.66 -41.15
CA THR A 99 64.56 52.86 -40.32
C THR A 99 64.21 51.59 -39.56
N CYS A 100 63.81 51.73 -38.29
CA CYS A 100 63.35 50.61 -37.46
C CYS A 100 61.83 50.63 -37.36
N ARG A 101 61.16 49.55 -37.79
CA ARG A 101 59.71 49.40 -37.67
C ARG A 101 59.37 48.46 -36.52
N GLN A 102 58.51 48.90 -35.59
CA GLN A 102 58.00 48.06 -34.51
C GLN A 102 57.26 46.83 -35.08
N ARG A 103 57.56 45.64 -34.55
CA ARG A 103 56.76 44.44 -34.84
C ARG A 103 55.48 44.51 -33.99
N SER A 104 54.50 45.30 -34.40
CA SER A 104 53.16 45.21 -33.82
C SER A 104 52.57 43.86 -34.24
N LYS A 105 52.59 42.88 -33.34
CA LYS A 105 51.99 41.58 -33.59
C LYS A 105 50.49 41.69 -33.35
N THR A 106 49.75 41.92 -34.42
CA THR A 106 48.29 41.85 -34.39
C THR A 106 47.88 40.40 -34.11
N CYS A 107 47.33 40.14 -32.93
CA CYS A 107 46.80 38.82 -32.58
C CYS A 107 45.50 38.56 -33.36
N SER A 108 45.27 37.30 -33.70
CA SER A 108 44.00 36.84 -34.28
C SER A 108 42.85 37.06 -33.31
N TYR A 109 41.62 37.13 -33.82
CA TYR A 109 40.41 37.22 -32.98
C TYR A 109 40.36 36.07 -31.96
N GLY A 110 39.96 36.35 -30.72
CA GLY A 110 39.97 35.39 -29.61
C GLY A 110 41.30 35.31 -28.83
N TYR A 111 42.32 36.10 -29.21
CA TYR A 111 43.60 36.15 -28.50
C TYR A 111 43.95 37.58 -28.08
N HIS A 112 44.55 37.74 -26.89
CA HIS A 112 45.10 39.01 -26.44
C HIS A 112 46.63 38.96 -26.40
N SER A 113 47.27 40.12 -26.58
CA SER A 113 48.72 40.24 -26.51
C SER A 113 49.18 40.31 -25.05
N THR A 114 50.23 39.54 -24.70
CA THR A 114 50.96 39.70 -23.43
C THR A 114 51.51 41.13 -23.27
N SER A 115 51.78 41.58 -22.03
CA SER A 115 52.29 42.93 -21.73
C SER A 115 53.50 43.36 -22.57
N ASP A 116 54.34 42.41 -22.98
CA ASP A 116 55.54 42.65 -23.79
C ASP A 116 55.28 42.63 -25.31
N GLY A 117 54.03 42.42 -25.75
CA GLY A 117 53.61 42.43 -27.16
C GLY A 117 54.12 41.25 -28.02
N THR A 118 54.80 40.27 -27.42
CA THR A 118 55.51 39.20 -28.17
C THR A 118 54.70 37.92 -28.38
N LYS A 119 53.77 37.58 -27.47
CA LYS A 119 52.96 36.36 -27.51
C LYS A 119 51.46 36.70 -27.53
N CYS A 120 50.71 35.88 -28.27
CA CYS A 120 49.26 35.91 -28.27
C CYS A 120 48.79 34.79 -27.33
N VAL A 121 48.04 35.15 -26.31
CA VAL A 121 47.45 34.22 -25.34
C VAL A 121 45.96 34.19 -25.58
N ASP A 122 45.43 32.97 -25.56
CA ASP A 122 44.01 32.70 -25.69
C ASP A 122 43.21 33.52 -24.67
N VAL A 123 42.09 34.10 -25.10
CA VAL A 123 41.17 34.78 -24.20
C VAL A 123 40.16 33.76 -23.73
N ASP A 124 40.22 33.39 -22.45
CA ASP A 124 39.22 32.50 -21.89
C ASP A 124 37.87 33.24 -21.78
N GLU A 125 37.00 33.04 -22.78
CA GLU A 125 35.72 33.74 -22.80
C GLU A 125 34.78 33.28 -21.69
N CYS A 126 35.02 32.09 -21.11
CA CYS A 126 34.25 31.52 -20.01
C CYS A 126 34.60 32.19 -18.67
N GLU A 127 35.89 32.42 -18.40
CA GLU A 127 36.32 33.15 -17.19
C GLU A 127 36.04 34.66 -17.28
N VAL A 128 36.22 35.24 -18.47
CA VAL A 128 36.01 36.69 -18.68
C VAL A 128 34.51 37.04 -18.77
N GLY A 129 33.63 36.06 -19.00
CA GLY A 129 32.18 36.25 -19.05
C GLY A 129 31.68 36.92 -20.33
N VAL A 130 32.46 36.85 -21.42
CA VAL A 130 32.10 37.44 -22.73
C VAL A 130 31.48 36.41 -23.69
N HIS A 131 31.34 35.16 -23.25
CA HIS A 131 30.66 34.10 -23.99
C HIS A 131 29.16 34.38 -24.17
N ARG A 132 28.56 33.82 -25.23
CA ARG A 132 27.12 33.94 -25.54
C ARG A 132 26.31 32.67 -25.22
N CYS A 133 26.83 31.80 -24.35
CA CYS A 133 26.11 30.62 -23.89
C CYS A 133 24.80 30.99 -23.16
N GLY A 134 23.73 30.23 -23.39
CA GLY A 134 22.45 30.39 -22.73
C GLY A 134 22.43 29.89 -21.28
N THR A 135 21.32 30.14 -20.56
CA THR A 135 21.17 29.83 -19.12
C THR A 135 21.23 28.34 -18.76
N SER A 136 20.96 27.44 -19.71
CA SER A 136 21.05 25.96 -19.55
C SER A 136 22.23 25.35 -20.31
N GLN A 137 23.29 26.13 -20.52
CA GLN A 137 24.51 25.72 -21.21
C GLN A 137 25.74 25.87 -20.31
N ILE A 138 26.75 25.06 -20.58
CA ILE A 138 28.08 25.08 -19.96
C ILE A 138 29.06 25.62 -21.02
N CYS A 139 29.84 26.63 -20.64
CA CYS A 139 30.87 27.20 -21.48
C CYS A 139 32.16 26.37 -21.38
N HIS A 140 32.74 26.02 -22.52
CA HIS A 140 34.05 25.40 -22.63
C HIS A 140 34.97 26.28 -23.47
N ASN A 141 36.06 26.76 -22.87
CA ASN A 141 37.08 27.51 -23.57
C ASN A 141 37.87 26.61 -24.54
N LEU A 142 38.13 27.12 -25.75
CA LEU A 142 38.92 26.47 -26.78
C LEU A 142 39.94 27.48 -27.32
N PRO A 143 41.09 27.05 -27.85
CA PRO A 143 42.05 28.00 -28.40
C PRO A 143 41.45 28.88 -29.52
N GLY A 144 41.24 30.16 -29.24
CA GLY A 144 40.71 31.20 -30.13
C GLY A 144 39.19 31.31 -30.20
N THR A 145 38.45 30.54 -29.41
CA THR A 145 36.97 30.51 -29.42
C THR A 145 36.43 29.78 -28.19
N TYR A 146 35.12 29.78 -27.99
CA TYR A 146 34.48 28.93 -27.01
C TYR A 146 33.43 28.04 -27.66
N ARG A 147 33.00 26.99 -26.96
CA ARG A 147 31.78 26.23 -27.28
C ARG A 147 30.83 26.19 -26.08
N CYS A 148 29.54 26.11 -26.38
CA CYS A 148 28.50 26.01 -25.37
C CYS A 148 27.83 24.63 -25.50
N ASP A 149 27.98 23.79 -24.49
CA ASP A 149 27.35 22.47 -24.45
C ASP A 149 26.11 22.53 -23.54
N CYS A 150 25.08 21.73 -23.81
CA CYS A 150 23.92 21.69 -22.92
C CYS A 150 24.29 21.08 -21.56
N GLN A 151 23.72 21.61 -20.48
CA GLN A 151 23.81 20.99 -19.16
C GLN A 151 23.22 19.56 -19.20
N THR A 152 23.67 18.69 -18.29
CA THR A 152 23.10 17.34 -18.12
C THR A 152 21.59 17.42 -17.94
N GLY A 153 20.83 16.52 -18.58
CA GLY A 153 19.36 16.56 -18.58
C GLY A 153 18.76 17.46 -19.66
N TYR A 154 19.56 18.15 -20.47
CA TYR A 154 19.08 18.97 -21.59
C TYR A 154 19.53 18.45 -22.95
N LYS A 155 18.70 18.63 -23.97
CA LYS A 155 18.97 18.30 -25.37
C LYS A 155 19.01 19.56 -26.23
N TYR A 156 20.04 19.67 -27.07
CA TYR A 156 20.19 20.78 -27.98
C TYR A 156 19.15 20.73 -29.11
N ASP A 157 18.34 21.79 -29.24
CA ASP A 157 17.43 22.01 -30.37
C ASP A 157 18.12 22.90 -31.41
N SER A 158 18.51 22.30 -32.53
CA SER A 158 19.22 22.98 -33.61
C SER A 158 18.39 24.04 -34.33
N LEU A 159 17.05 23.93 -34.29
CA LEU A 159 16.14 24.88 -34.94
C LEU A 159 16.00 26.16 -34.11
N ARG A 160 15.89 26.01 -32.78
CA ARG A 160 15.75 27.14 -31.85
C ARG A 160 17.07 27.64 -31.25
N LYS A 161 18.17 26.91 -31.44
CA LYS A 161 19.50 27.17 -30.86
C LYS A 161 19.46 27.29 -29.33
N VAL A 162 18.64 26.48 -28.68
CA VAL A 162 18.47 26.43 -27.21
C VAL A 162 18.56 25.00 -26.70
N CYS A 163 18.90 24.85 -25.43
CA CYS A 163 18.86 23.57 -24.73
C CYS A 163 17.49 23.39 -24.11
N ASN A 164 16.74 22.40 -24.59
CA ASN A 164 15.44 22.04 -24.03
C ASN A 164 15.62 20.94 -23.01
N ASP A 165 14.89 21.05 -21.91
CA ASP A 165 14.84 20.04 -20.88
C ASP A 165 14.35 18.70 -21.45
N VAL A 166 15.04 17.62 -21.09
CA VAL A 166 14.67 16.26 -21.50
C VAL A 166 13.69 15.74 -20.47
N ASN A 167 12.45 15.49 -20.86
CA ASN A 167 11.48 14.91 -19.95
C ASN A 167 11.74 13.40 -19.80
N GLU A 168 12.43 12.99 -18.73
CA GLU A 168 12.73 11.58 -18.47
C GLU A 168 11.49 10.76 -18.11
N CYS A 169 10.39 11.40 -17.70
CA CYS A 169 9.14 10.70 -17.37
C CYS A 169 8.52 9.98 -18.58
N TRP A 170 8.83 10.39 -19.81
CA TRP A 170 8.41 9.66 -21.00
C TRP A 170 9.02 8.26 -21.13
N LEU A 171 10.13 8.00 -20.43
CA LEU A 171 10.79 6.69 -20.39
C LEU A 171 10.24 5.78 -19.29
N ARG A 172 9.23 6.21 -18.52
CA ARG A 172 8.59 5.45 -17.42
C ARG A 172 9.61 4.89 -16.42
N VAL A 173 10.55 5.74 -16.03
CA VAL A 173 11.67 5.42 -15.13
C VAL A 173 11.28 5.26 -13.66
N CYS A 174 10.12 5.78 -13.26
CA CYS A 174 9.57 5.67 -11.91
C CYS A 174 8.54 4.53 -11.84
N ALA A 175 8.48 3.82 -10.71
CA ALA A 175 7.48 2.79 -10.48
C ALA A 175 6.04 3.36 -10.41
N HIS A 176 5.86 4.47 -9.69
CA HIS A 176 4.57 5.16 -9.52
C HIS A 176 4.56 6.51 -10.26
N MET A 177 4.69 7.62 -9.54
CA MET A 177 4.53 8.97 -10.10
C MET A 177 5.89 9.55 -10.47
N CYS A 178 5.98 10.15 -11.65
CA CYS A 178 7.17 10.86 -12.12
C CYS A 178 6.85 12.34 -12.31
N VAL A 179 7.69 13.21 -11.74
CA VAL A 179 7.59 14.65 -11.91
C VAL A 179 8.87 15.15 -12.55
N ASN A 180 8.71 15.71 -13.76
CA ASN A 180 9.81 16.30 -14.50
C ASN A 180 10.18 17.67 -13.90
N SER A 181 11.47 17.93 -13.79
CA SER A 181 12.01 19.20 -13.28
C SER A 181 13.11 19.71 -14.21
N PRO A 182 13.43 21.01 -14.23
CA PRO A 182 14.49 21.51 -15.11
C PRO A 182 15.84 20.82 -14.83
N GLY A 183 16.35 20.06 -15.79
CA GLY A 183 17.61 19.32 -15.77
C GLY A 183 17.59 17.97 -15.05
N SER A 184 16.43 17.52 -14.57
CA SER A 184 16.30 16.26 -13.82
C SER A 184 14.84 15.82 -13.67
N PHE A 185 14.60 14.73 -12.97
CA PHE A 185 13.29 14.30 -12.56
C PHE A 185 13.33 13.80 -11.12
N HIS A 186 12.17 13.70 -10.48
CA HIS A 186 12.05 12.97 -9.24
C HIS A 186 10.83 12.04 -9.26
N CYS A 187 11.00 10.88 -8.64
CA CYS A 187 9.94 9.92 -8.45
C CYS A 187 9.24 10.17 -7.10
N SER A 188 7.94 9.94 -7.07
CA SER A 188 7.15 9.95 -5.84
C SER A 188 6.22 8.73 -5.82
N CYS A 189 5.86 8.30 -4.62
CA CYS A 189 5.05 7.12 -4.42
C CYS A 189 3.62 7.51 -4.05
N SER A 190 2.66 6.71 -4.51
CA SER A 190 1.26 6.77 -4.07
C SER A 190 1.16 6.59 -2.54
N PRO A 191 0.07 7.05 -1.90
CA PRO A 191 -0.19 6.74 -0.49
C PRO A 191 -0.12 5.24 -0.20
N GLY A 192 0.40 4.85 0.98
CA GLY A 192 0.66 3.46 1.34
C GLY A 192 2.04 2.93 0.89
N PHE A 193 2.88 3.78 0.28
CA PHE A 193 4.21 3.39 -0.19
C PHE A 193 5.26 4.44 0.18
N PHE A 194 6.51 4.00 0.31
CA PHE A 194 7.66 4.87 0.48
C PHE A 194 8.68 4.65 -0.64
N LEU A 195 9.48 5.69 -0.93
CA LEU A 195 10.48 5.65 -1.99
C LEU A 195 11.68 4.82 -1.53
N ALA A 196 12.01 3.78 -2.29
CA ALA A 196 13.14 2.90 -2.02
C ALA A 196 14.48 3.64 -2.16
N SER A 197 15.57 3.02 -1.69
CA SER A 197 16.91 3.62 -1.68
C SER A 197 17.46 3.97 -3.07
N ASP A 198 16.90 3.40 -4.14
CA ASP A 198 17.26 3.69 -5.52
C ASP A 198 16.62 4.97 -6.08
N GLY A 199 15.71 5.60 -5.32
CA GLY A 199 14.99 6.81 -5.71
C GLY A 199 13.98 6.62 -6.84
N LYS A 200 13.64 5.38 -7.22
CA LYS A 200 12.77 5.06 -8.37
C LYS A 200 11.68 4.06 -8.07
N ASN A 201 11.97 3.06 -7.25
CA ASN A 201 11.01 2.04 -6.84
C ASN A 201 10.24 2.48 -5.59
N CYS A 202 9.03 1.95 -5.45
CA CYS A 202 8.17 2.22 -4.30
C CYS A 202 7.96 0.91 -3.55
N GLU A 203 8.31 0.93 -2.28
CA GLU A 203 8.11 -0.20 -1.37
C GLU A 203 6.87 0.04 -0.52
N ASP A 204 6.17 -1.04 -0.24
CA ASP A 204 4.94 -1.05 0.54
C ASP A 204 5.20 -0.64 1.99
N VAL A 205 4.41 0.30 2.51
CA VAL A 205 4.47 0.66 3.93
C VAL A 205 3.73 -0.43 4.70
N ASN A 206 4.41 -1.12 5.61
CA ASN A 206 3.73 -2.05 6.49
C ASN A 206 3.01 -1.29 7.62
N GLU A 207 1.74 -0.97 7.45
CA GLU A 207 1.01 -0.23 8.50
C GLU A 207 0.79 -1.06 9.77
N CYS A 208 0.89 -2.39 9.70
CA CYS A 208 0.73 -3.27 10.86
C CYS A 208 1.84 -3.11 11.91
N ASP A 209 3.00 -2.54 11.55
CA ASP A 209 4.09 -2.28 12.50
C ASP A 209 3.68 -1.26 13.58
N GLN A 210 2.66 -0.44 13.33
CA GLN A 210 2.10 0.51 14.30
C GLN A 210 0.90 -0.02 15.07
N SER A 211 0.50 -1.28 14.86
CA SER A 211 -0.68 -1.90 15.48
C SER A 211 -1.96 -1.06 15.35
N PRO A 212 -2.38 -0.69 14.11
CA PRO A 212 -3.56 0.16 13.89
C PRO A 212 -4.89 -0.55 14.17
N CYS A 213 -4.88 -1.89 14.20
CA CYS A 213 -6.05 -2.72 14.42
C CYS A 213 -6.20 -3.09 15.90
N SER A 214 -7.44 -3.14 16.39
CA SER A 214 -7.73 -3.60 17.76
C SER A 214 -7.37 -5.06 18.02
N GLN A 215 -7.37 -5.91 16.98
CA GLN A 215 -7.08 -7.34 17.08
C GLN A 215 -6.04 -7.78 16.04
N GLN A 216 -6.46 -8.35 14.91
CA GLN A 216 -5.54 -8.85 13.87
C GLN A 216 -5.37 -7.82 12.75
N CYS A 217 -4.13 -7.68 12.28
CA CYS A 217 -3.77 -6.83 11.15
C CYS A 217 -3.09 -7.68 10.08
N ALA A 218 -3.50 -7.53 8.82
CA ALA A 218 -2.74 -8.02 7.69
C ALA A 218 -2.33 -6.86 6.81
N ASN A 219 -1.02 -6.81 6.53
CA ASN A 219 -0.48 -5.88 5.56
C ASN A 219 -0.85 -6.33 4.16
N ILE A 220 -1.36 -5.42 3.34
CA ILE A 220 -1.73 -5.69 1.95
C ILE A 220 -1.03 -4.68 1.04
N HIS A 221 -0.80 -5.03 -0.21
CA HIS A 221 -0.05 -4.14 -1.09
C HIS A 221 -0.78 -2.79 -1.29
N GLY A 222 -0.23 -1.73 -0.71
CA GLY A 222 -0.70 -0.34 -0.71
C GLY A 222 -1.63 0.05 0.43
N SER A 223 -1.90 -0.84 1.40
CA SER A 223 -2.76 -0.57 2.56
C SER A 223 -2.68 -1.69 3.61
N TYR A 224 -3.64 -1.74 4.52
CA TYR A 224 -3.79 -2.83 5.47
C TYR A 224 -5.26 -3.16 5.67
N GLN A 225 -5.52 -4.36 6.17
CA GLN A 225 -6.86 -4.77 6.56
C GLN A 225 -6.86 -5.33 7.97
N CYS A 226 -7.81 -4.86 8.78
CA CYS A 226 -8.06 -5.39 10.11
C CYS A 226 -9.06 -6.55 10.06
N TYR A 227 -8.79 -7.57 10.86
CA TYR A 227 -9.67 -8.71 11.03
C TYR A 227 -9.97 -8.94 12.51
N CYS A 228 -11.17 -9.44 12.74
CA CYS A 228 -11.62 -9.80 14.07
C CYS A 228 -11.49 -11.30 14.30
N GLN A 229 -11.15 -11.67 15.53
CA GLN A 229 -11.15 -13.04 16.00
C GLN A 229 -12.57 -13.62 15.95
N GLN A 230 -12.66 -14.94 16.02
CA GLN A 230 -13.95 -15.62 16.08
C GLN A 230 -14.79 -15.10 17.26
N GLY A 231 -16.08 -14.89 17.03
CA GLY A 231 -16.98 -14.27 18.03
C GLY A 231 -17.04 -12.74 17.99
N PHE A 232 -16.28 -12.09 17.10
CA PHE A 232 -16.29 -10.64 16.95
C PHE A 232 -16.61 -10.22 15.51
N SER A 233 -17.15 -9.01 15.38
CA SER A 233 -17.48 -8.35 14.11
C SER A 233 -16.71 -7.04 13.97
N LEU A 234 -16.29 -6.72 12.75
CA LEU A 234 -15.58 -5.47 12.46
C LEU A 234 -16.58 -4.30 12.47
N LYS A 235 -16.27 -3.24 13.21
CA LYS A 235 -17.09 -2.02 13.24
C LYS A 235 -16.97 -1.23 11.94
N GLU A 236 -17.86 -0.24 11.77
CA GLU A 236 -17.86 0.67 10.61
C GLU A 236 -16.56 1.49 10.47
N ASP A 237 -15.78 1.63 11.55
CA ASP A 237 -14.47 2.29 11.51
C ASP A 237 -13.40 1.46 10.78
N GLY A 238 -13.66 0.18 10.51
CA GLY A 238 -12.71 -0.72 9.83
C GLY A 238 -11.51 -1.14 10.68
N HIS A 239 -11.44 -0.77 11.97
CA HIS A 239 -10.29 -1.00 12.84
C HIS A 239 -10.63 -1.67 14.17
N SER A 240 -11.81 -1.39 14.69
CA SER A 240 -12.26 -1.88 15.98
C SER A 240 -13.14 -3.12 15.81
N CYS A 241 -12.94 -4.10 16.68
CA CYS A 241 -13.80 -5.26 16.76
C CYS A 241 -14.84 -5.07 17.87
N HIS A 242 -16.07 -5.49 17.61
CA HIS A 242 -17.14 -5.57 18.59
C HIS A 242 -17.56 -7.02 18.76
N ASP A 243 -17.73 -7.42 20.02
CA ASP A 243 -18.28 -8.70 20.40
C ASP A 243 -19.64 -8.96 19.71
N ILE A 244 -19.84 -10.17 19.22
CA ILE A 244 -21.10 -10.58 18.62
C ILE A 244 -21.96 -11.15 19.74
N ASP A 245 -23.04 -10.46 20.09
CA ASP A 245 -24.01 -11.02 21.03
C ASP A 245 -24.81 -12.16 20.40
N GLU A 246 -24.34 -13.40 20.55
CA GLU A 246 -25.00 -14.56 19.97
C GLU A 246 -26.34 -14.88 20.64
N CYS A 247 -26.52 -14.44 21.91
CA CYS A 247 -27.77 -14.57 22.62
C CYS A 247 -28.88 -13.68 22.03
N SER A 248 -28.52 -12.50 21.53
CA SER A 248 -29.45 -11.57 20.88
C SER A 248 -29.67 -11.85 19.38
N GLN A 249 -28.66 -12.37 18.68
CA GLN A 249 -28.70 -12.53 17.22
C GLN A 249 -29.27 -13.87 16.73
N SER A 250 -29.32 -14.89 17.58
CA SER A 250 -29.70 -16.23 17.15
C SER A 250 -31.21 -16.45 16.99
N VAL A 251 -31.63 -16.92 15.81
CA VAL A 251 -33.03 -17.25 15.47
C VAL A 251 -33.43 -18.67 15.95
N GLY A 252 -32.55 -19.35 16.70
CA GLY A 252 -32.77 -20.71 17.21
C GLY A 252 -32.43 -20.83 18.70
N ALA A 253 -32.85 -21.94 19.32
CA ALA A 253 -32.55 -22.20 20.73
C ALA A 253 -31.06 -22.57 20.94
N LEU A 254 -30.18 -21.57 21.03
CA LEU A 254 -28.74 -21.73 21.33
C LEU A 254 -28.49 -22.44 22.66
N CYS A 255 -29.32 -22.13 23.66
CA CYS A 255 -29.30 -22.71 24.98
C CYS A 255 -30.70 -23.25 25.30
N SER A 256 -30.77 -24.37 26.03
CA SER A 256 -32.06 -24.93 26.45
C SER A 256 -32.78 -24.10 27.53
N PHE A 257 -32.05 -23.23 28.23
CA PHE A 257 -32.58 -22.46 29.34
C PHE A 257 -32.19 -20.98 29.30
N HIS A 258 -30.96 -20.65 29.68
CA HIS A 258 -30.48 -19.27 29.71
C HIS A 258 -29.16 -19.13 28.96
N CYS A 259 -29.05 -18.07 28.16
CA CYS A 259 -27.84 -17.73 27.41
C CYS A 259 -27.21 -16.48 28.04
N VAL A 260 -25.92 -16.53 28.30
CA VAL A 260 -25.14 -15.39 28.80
C VAL A 260 -24.09 -15.07 27.75
N ASN A 261 -24.18 -13.86 27.18
CA ASN A 261 -23.17 -13.37 26.27
C ASN A 261 -21.87 -13.08 27.01
N THR A 262 -20.73 -13.43 26.42
CA THR A 262 -19.39 -13.24 26.98
C THR A 262 -18.47 -12.67 25.90
N GLU A 263 -17.35 -12.07 26.28
CA GLU A 263 -16.46 -11.48 25.28
C GLU A 263 -15.86 -12.58 24.36
N GLY A 264 -16.23 -12.56 23.08
CA GLY A 264 -15.83 -13.48 22.03
C GLY A 264 -16.60 -14.80 21.96
N SER A 265 -17.64 -14.99 22.79
CA SER A 265 -18.44 -16.23 22.80
C SER A 265 -19.71 -16.10 23.66
N TYR A 266 -20.38 -17.21 23.89
CA TYR A 266 -21.49 -17.28 24.84
C TYR A 266 -21.39 -18.53 25.71
N GLN A 267 -22.03 -18.48 26.87
CA GLN A 267 -22.18 -19.63 27.76
C GLN A 267 -23.64 -19.87 28.09
N CYS A 268 -24.04 -21.14 28.12
CA CYS A 268 -25.37 -21.52 28.60
C CYS A 268 -25.34 -21.80 30.10
N SER A 269 -26.33 -21.28 30.82
CA SER A 269 -26.52 -21.55 32.24
C SER A 269 -27.83 -22.30 32.48
N CYS A 270 -27.78 -23.20 33.46
CA CYS A 270 -28.95 -23.92 33.96
C CYS A 270 -29.42 -23.30 35.28
N PRO A 271 -30.68 -23.54 35.68
CA PRO A 271 -31.15 -23.18 37.01
C PRO A 271 -30.20 -23.73 38.08
N PRO A 272 -29.92 -22.97 39.15
CA PRO A 272 -28.93 -23.34 40.16
C PRO A 272 -29.32 -24.58 40.98
N ILE A 273 -30.59 -24.99 40.93
CA ILE A 273 -31.14 -26.11 41.69
C ILE A 273 -31.86 -27.04 40.72
N GLY A 274 -31.67 -28.36 40.90
CA GLY A 274 -32.40 -29.41 40.17
C GLY A 274 -31.92 -29.70 38.75
N TYR A 275 -31.00 -28.89 38.20
CA TYR A 275 -30.44 -29.10 36.87
C TYR A 275 -28.92 -28.98 36.85
N VAL A 276 -28.31 -29.74 35.94
CA VAL A 276 -26.89 -29.64 35.63
C VAL A 276 -26.69 -29.48 34.13
N LEU A 277 -25.66 -28.71 33.76
CA LEU A 277 -25.30 -28.54 32.36
C LEU A 277 -24.84 -29.89 31.79
N SER A 278 -25.44 -30.26 30.67
CA SER A 278 -25.12 -31.49 29.95
C SER A 278 -23.72 -31.40 29.33
N ALA A 279 -23.14 -32.53 28.94
CA ALA A 279 -21.79 -32.61 28.39
C ALA A 279 -21.61 -31.80 27.09
N ASN A 280 -22.70 -31.47 26.39
CA ASN A 280 -22.68 -30.61 25.21
C ASN A 280 -22.61 -29.12 25.53
N GLY A 281 -22.69 -28.70 26.80
CA GLY A 281 -22.65 -27.29 27.19
C GLY A 281 -23.89 -26.46 26.84
N HIS A 282 -24.92 -27.05 26.23
CA HIS A 282 -26.09 -26.32 25.70
C HIS A 282 -27.43 -26.76 26.30
N ALA A 283 -27.49 -27.97 26.87
CA ALA A 283 -28.72 -28.53 27.43
C ALA A 283 -28.65 -28.67 28.95
N CYS A 284 -29.79 -28.49 29.61
CA CYS A 284 -29.92 -28.72 31.05
C CYS A 284 -30.53 -30.10 31.29
N ARG A 285 -29.81 -30.93 32.04
CA ARG A 285 -30.27 -32.25 32.45
C ARG A 285 -30.76 -32.20 33.88
N ASP A 286 -31.94 -32.77 34.10
CA ASP A 286 -32.53 -32.97 35.42
C ASP A 286 -31.60 -33.78 36.34
N VAL A 287 -31.52 -33.40 37.61
CA VAL A 287 -30.80 -34.14 38.65
C VAL A 287 -31.79 -35.02 39.37
N ASP A 288 -31.67 -36.34 39.21
CA ASP A 288 -32.50 -37.27 39.97
C ASP A 288 -32.04 -37.36 41.42
N GLU A 289 -32.66 -36.59 42.32
CA GLU A 289 -32.27 -36.55 43.73
C GLU A 289 -32.60 -37.84 44.48
N CYS A 290 -33.57 -38.62 43.97
CA CYS A 290 -33.93 -39.91 44.52
C CYS A 290 -32.88 -40.98 44.25
N THR A 291 -32.30 -40.96 43.04
CA THR A 291 -31.22 -41.87 42.66
C THR A 291 -29.86 -41.41 43.20
N SER A 292 -29.62 -40.10 43.26
CA SER A 292 -28.36 -39.55 43.81
C SER A 292 -28.28 -39.62 45.34
N GLY A 293 -29.42 -39.80 46.02
CA GLY A 293 -29.50 -39.81 47.48
C GLY A 293 -29.33 -38.42 48.12
N THR A 294 -29.48 -37.35 47.36
CA THR A 294 -29.40 -35.96 47.87
C THR A 294 -30.73 -35.43 48.41
N HIS A 295 -31.77 -36.27 48.40
CA HIS A 295 -33.09 -35.93 48.95
C HIS A 295 -33.10 -35.91 50.49
N ASN A 296 -33.99 -35.11 51.07
CA ASN A 296 -34.18 -35.03 52.53
C ASN A 296 -35.41 -35.81 53.06
N CYS A 297 -35.93 -36.77 52.29
CA CYS A 297 -37.08 -37.58 52.69
C CYS A 297 -36.84 -38.36 53.99
N SER A 298 -37.83 -38.39 54.87
CA SER A 298 -37.82 -39.21 56.09
C SER A 298 -37.87 -40.71 55.76
N SER A 299 -37.47 -41.57 56.71
CA SER A 299 -37.50 -43.04 56.52
C SER A 299 -38.90 -43.61 56.26
N GLU A 300 -39.96 -42.90 56.63
CA GLU A 300 -41.36 -43.28 56.38
C GLU A 300 -41.92 -42.72 55.06
N GLN A 301 -41.13 -41.90 54.36
CA GLN A 301 -41.51 -41.25 53.11
C GLN A 301 -40.77 -41.88 51.93
N ARG A 302 -41.45 -41.92 50.78
CA ARG A 302 -40.85 -42.34 49.52
C ARG A 302 -40.49 -41.12 48.69
N CYS A 303 -39.27 -41.12 48.14
CA CYS A 303 -38.80 -40.10 47.22
C CYS A 303 -39.37 -40.35 45.81
N TYR A 304 -39.82 -39.27 45.17
CA TYR A 304 -40.24 -39.25 43.77
C TYR A 304 -39.52 -38.11 43.05
N ASN A 305 -38.77 -38.46 42.00
CA ASN A 305 -38.05 -37.49 41.19
C ASN A 305 -39.02 -36.74 40.27
N LEU A 306 -38.82 -35.45 40.13
CA LEU A 306 -39.56 -34.54 39.26
C LEU A 306 -38.57 -33.75 38.41
N GLN A 307 -39.05 -33.23 37.28
CA GLN A 307 -38.22 -32.38 36.45
C GLN A 307 -37.88 -31.07 37.19
N GLY A 308 -36.65 -30.96 37.67
CA GLY A 308 -36.07 -29.84 38.42
C GLY A 308 -36.12 -29.96 39.94
N SER A 309 -36.61 -31.06 40.50
CA SER A 309 -36.71 -31.27 41.97
C SER A 309 -37.18 -32.67 42.34
N TYR A 310 -37.48 -32.91 43.61
CA TYR A 310 -38.07 -34.13 44.11
C TYR A 310 -39.21 -33.85 45.09
N ARG A 311 -40.07 -34.84 45.33
CA ARG A 311 -41.05 -34.81 46.43
C ARG A 311 -41.00 -36.06 47.29
N CYS A 312 -41.11 -35.83 48.59
CA CYS A 312 -41.22 -36.87 49.60
C CYS A 312 -42.70 -37.08 49.95
N LEU A 313 -43.25 -38.24 49.60
CA LEU A 313 -44.64 -38.56 49.86
C LEU A 313 -44.72 -39.73 50.83
N SER A 314 -45.54 -39.57 51.88
CA SER A 314 -45.97 -40.67 52.73
C SER A 314 -47.38 -41.10 52.33
N PHE A 315 -47.64 -42.40 52.42
CA PHE A 315 -48.97 -42.96 52.20
C PHE A 315 -49.31 -43.93 53.31
N ASP A 316 -50.40 -43.59 54.01
CA ASP A 316 -50.98 -44.41 55.07
C ASP A 316 -52.23 -45.12 54.58
N CYS A 317 -52.37 -46.39 54.98
CA CYS A 317 -53.58 -47.15 54.69
C CYS A 317 -54.69 -46.75 55.66
N PRO A 318 -55.96 -46.61 55.20
CA PRO A 318 -57.09 -46.41 56.11
C PRO A 318 -57.21 -47.56 57.12
N ILE A 319 -57.84 -47.32 58.26
CA ILE A 319 -57.91 -48.26 59.40
C ILE A 319 -58.37 -49.68 59.01
N SER A 320 -59.29 -49.79 58.03
CA SER A 320 -59.82 -51.08 57.55
C SER A 320 -58.95 -51.77 56.49
N TYR A 321 -57.71 -51.31 56.28
CA TYR A 321 -56.81 -51.82 55.25
C TYR A 321 -55.43 -52.13 55.84
N LYS A 322 -54.82 -53.22 55.36
CA LYS A 322 -53.42 -53.53 55.62
C LYS A 322 -52.54 -53.04 54.48
N LYS A 323 -51.37 -52.51 54.81
CA LYS A 323 -50.34 -52.16 53.82
C LYS A 323 -49.70 -53.45 53.29
N VAL A 324 -49.82 -53.68 51.99
CA VAL A 324 -49.27 -54.88 51.31
C VAL A 324 -48.00 -54.54 50.54
N SER A 325 -47.87 -53.29 50.10
CA SER A 325 -46.63 -52.74 49.54
C SER A 325 -46.62 -51.22 49.76
N ASP A 326 -45.52 -50.55 49.40
CA ASP A 326 -45.37 -49.10 49.53
C ASP A 326 -46.49 -48.29 48.84
N THR A 327 -47.10 -48.84 47.79
CA THR A 327 -48.15 -48.16 47.03
C THR A 327 -49.51 -48.85 47.12
N ARG A 328 -49.66 -49.95 47.88
CA ARG A 328 -50.88 -50.76 47.86
C ARG A 328 -51.39 -51.11 49.25
N CYS A 329 -52.66 -50.82 49.47
CA CYS A 329 -53.44 -51.23 50.62
C CYS A 329 -54.49 -52.25 50.19
N GLU A 330 -54.72 -53.27 51.02
CA GLU A 330 -55.79 -54.26 50.81
C GLU A 330 -56.75 -54.26 51.99
N ARG A 331 -58.04 -54.33 51.68
CA ARG A 331 -59.10 -54.30 52.68
C ARG A 331 -58.99 -55.53 53.57
N VAL A 332 -58.88 -55.33 54.87
CA VAL A 332 -58.99 -56.39 55.87
C VAL A 332 -60.46 -56.82 55.96
N SER A 333 -60.72 -58.08 56.27
CA SER A 333 -62.08 -58.63 56.41
C SER A 333 -62.97 -57.68 57.23
N CYS A 334 -64.09 -57.25 56.62
CA CYS A 334 -64.99 -56.27 57.20
C CYS A 334 -65.83 -56.89 58.34
N PRO A 335 -66.11 -56.14 59.42
CA PRO A 335 -67.12 -56.53 60.40
C PRO A 335 -68.48 -56.73 59.73
N ALA A 336 -69.24 -57.74 60.15
CA ALA A 336 -70.51 -58.14 59.52
C ALA A 336 -71.54 -57.00 59.40
N ASN A 337 -71.45 -55.98 60.27
CA ASN A 337 -72.40 -54.87 60.36
C ASN A 337 -71.92 -53.56 59.71
N SER A 338 -70.73 -53.51 59.10
CA SER A 338 -70.23 -52.27 58.47
C SER A 338 -70.51 -52.27 56.96
N LEU A 339 -71.67 -51.72 56.56
CA LEU A 339 -72.03 -51.55 55.15
C LEU A 339 -71.04 -50.64 54.41
N GLU A 340 -70.49 -49.63 55.11
CA GLU A 340 -69.45 -48.74 54.60
C GLU A 340 -68.17 -49.51 54.26
N CYS A 341 -67.71 -50.41 55.15
CA CYS A 341 -66.58 -51.27 54.85
C CYS A 341 -66.87 -52.22 53.70
N GLN A 342 -68.05 -52.85 53.65
CA GLN A 342 -68.43 -53.80 52.60
C GLN A 342 -68.50 -53.17 51.19
N ASN A 343 -68.92 -51.91 51.11
CA ASN A 343 -68.95 -51.15 49.86
C ASN A 343 -67.61 -50.49 49.50
N ALA A 344 -66.65 -50.48 50.43
CA ALA A 344 -65.32 -49.93 50.20
C ALA A 344 -64.55 -50.74 49.14
N PRO A 345 -63.57 -50.14 48.45
CA PRO A 345 -62.77 -50.84 47.45
C PRO A 345 -61.99 -52.03 48.07
N MET A 346 -61.86 -53.14 47.35
CA MET A 346 -61.05 -54.27 47.83
C MET A 346 -59.57 -53.91 47.95
N ARG A 347 -59.13 -52.94 47.15
CA ARG A 347 -57.73 -52.53 47.04
C ARG A 347 -57.64 -51.05 46.73
N ILE A 348 -56.71 -50.38 47.40
CA ILE A 348 -56.33 -48.99 47.12
C ILE A 348 -54.89 -49.00 46.62
N SER A 349 -54.65 -48.46 45.43
CA SER A 349 -53.31 -48.35 44.83
C SER A 349 -52.96 -46.88 44.60
N HIS A 350 -51.76 -46.47 44.98
CA HIS A 350 -51.25 -45.11 44.83
C HIS A 350 -50.35 -45.04 43.61
N TYR A 351 -50.60 -44.07 42.75
CA TYR A 351 -49.81 -43.79 41.56
C TYR A 351 -49.38 -42.34 41.58
N GLN A 352 -48.13 -42.08 41.22
CA GLN A 352 -47.62 -40.73 40.99
C GLN A 352 -47.30 -40.59 39.51
N LEU A 353 -47.76 -39.50 38.89
CA LEU A 353 -47.56 -39.21 37.47
C LEU A 353 -46.98 -37.81 37.33
N SER A 354 -45.90 -37.65 36.58
CA SER A 354 -45.35 -36.34 36.21
C SER A 354 -45.77 -35.99 34.78
N PHE A 355 -46.11 -34.72 34.55
CA PHE A 355 -46.45 -34.18 33.23
C PHE A 355 -45.39 -33.18 32.78
N GLN A 356 -45.12 -33.13 31.47
CA GLN A 356 -44.36 -32.03 30.88
C GLN A 356 -45.23 -30.77 30.87
N ASN A 357 -44.59 -29.61 30.90
CA ASN A 357 -45.30 -28.34 30.74
C ASN A 357 -45.87 -28.25 29.32
N ASN A 358 -47.05 -27.65 29.17
CA ASN A 358 -47.71 -27.42 27.87
C ASN A 358 -48.20 -28.69 27.13
N ILE A 359 -48.72 -29.69 27.86
CA ILE A 359 -49.44 -30.82 27.24
C ILE A 359 -50.60 -30.32 26.36
N ILE A 360 -50.63 -30.79 25.11
CA ILE A 360 -51.74 -30.56 24.18
C ILE A 360 -52.94 -31.40 24.64
N VAL A 361 -54.03 -30.73 25.05
CA VAL A 361 -55.27 -31.39 25.47
C VAL A 361 -56.23 -31.60 24.29
N PRO A 362 -57.02 -32.70 24.27
CA PRO A 362 -57.15 -33.72 25.31
C PRO A 362 -56.03 -34.78 25.25
N ALA A 363 -55.37 -35.03 26.39
CA ALA A 363 -54.28 -36.00 26.50
C ALA A 363 -54.67 -37.19 27.36
N GLN A 364 -54.35 -38.41 26.91
CA GLN A 364 -54.53 -39.62 27.71
C GLN A 364 -53.39 -39.73 28.73
N ILE A 365 -53.71 -39.64 30.02
CA ILE A 365 -52.69 -39.57 31.10
C ILE A 365 -52.55 -40.88 31.89
N PHE A 366 -53.59 -41.71 31.92
CA PHE A 366 -53.57 -42.94 32.70
C PHE A 366 -54.54 -43.98 32.11
N ARG A 367 -54.13 -45.25 32.04
CA ARG A 367 -54.96 -46.35 31.52
C ARG A 367 -55.18 -47.37 32.64
N ILE A 368 -56.41 -47.84 32.79
CA ILE A 368 -56.84 -48.73 33.88
C ILE A 368 -57.57 -49.94 33.31
N GLY A 369 -57.14 -51.14 33.69
CA GLY A 369 -57.81 -52.39 33.40
C GLY A 369 -57.37 -53.50 34.37
N PRO A 370 -58.08 -54.63 34.42
CA PRO A 370 -57.67 -55.75 35.24
C PRO A 370 -56.43 -56.42 34.63
N SER A 371 -55.56 -56.96 35.47
CA SER A 371 -54.44 -57.79 35.05
C SER A 371 -54.38 -59.03 35.97
N PRO A 372 -54.58 -60.25 35.45
CA PRO A 372 -54.92 -60.61 34.06
C PRO A 372 -56.38 -60.26 33.67
N THR A 373 -56.61 -60.12 32.37
CA THR A 373 -57.93 -59.92 31.73
C THR A 373 -58.54 -61.26 31.32
N TYR A 374 -59.86 -61.43 31.46
CA TYR A 374 -60.59 -62.61 30.99
C TYR A 374 -61.76 -62.23 30.07
N SER A 375 -62.20 -63.19 29.25
CA SER A 375 -63.39 -63.04 28.42
C SER A 375 -64.63 -62.83 29.28
N GLY A 376 -65.41 -61.78 29.00
CA GLY A 376 -66.60 -61.42 29.78
C GLY A 376 -66.35 -60.42 30.91
N ASP A 377 -65.10 -60.02 31.15
CA ASP A 377 -64.80 -58.93 32.07
C ASP A 377 -65.40 -57.61 31.57
N HIS A 378 -66.12 -56.93 32.46
CA HIS A 378 -66.64 -55.59 32.22
C HIS A 378 -66.15 -54.61 33.28
N VAL A 379 -65.54 -53.50 32.83
CA VAL A 379 -65.10 -52.43 33.73
C VAL A 379 -65.91 -51.16 33.56
N ILE A 380 -66.14 -50.48 34.68
CA ILE A 380 -66.67 -49.12 34.77
C ILE A 380 -65.61 -48.30 35.50
N VAL A 381 -65.21 -47.16 34.91
CA VAL A 381 -64.19 -46.27 35.47
C VAL A 381 -64.77 -44.89 35.70
N SER A 382 -64.66 -44.38 36.92
CA SER A 382 -65.19 -43.08 37.33
C SER A 382 -64.25 -42.39 38.29
N ILE A 383 -64.15 -41.06 38.18
CA ILE A 383 -63.41 -40.25 39.15
C ILE A 383 -64.36 -39.95 40.31
N VAL A 384 -64.04 -40.45 41.50
CA VAL A 384 -64.91 -40.36 42.69
C VAL A 384 -64.52 -39.20 43.61
N LYS A 385 -63.27 -38.70 43.51
CA LYS A 385 -62.78 -37.56 44.29
C LYS A 385 -61.73 -36.77 43.52
N GLY A 386 -61.58 -35.48 43.84
CA GLY A 386 -60.44 -34.66 43.41
C GLY A 386 -60.57 -33.98 42.05
N ASN A 387 -61.72 -34.10 41.38
CA ASN A 387 -61.95 -33.52 40.06
C ASN A 387 -63.04 -32.43 40.06
N GLN A 388 -63.07 -31.60 41.11
CA GLN A 388 -64.09 -30.55 41.29
C GLN A 388 -64.03 -29.48 40.18
N ASP A 389 -62.82 -29.20 39.70
CA ASP A 389 -62.57 -28.21 38.64
C ASP A 389 -62.72 -28.78 37.21
N GLY A 390 -63.01 -30.08 37.08
CA GLY A 390 -63.23 -30.74 35.78
C GLY A 390 -62.01 -30.82 34.85
N TYR A 391 -60.79 -30.88 35.39
CA TYR A 391 -59.57 -31.06 34.58
C TYR A 391 -59.51 -32.44 33.93
N PHE A 392 -60.03 -33.45 34.61
CA PHE A 392 -59.94 -34.83 34.20
C PHE A 392 -61.29 -35.40 33.78
N SER A 393 -61.25 -36.41 32.93
CA SER A 393 -62.43 -37.18 32.53
C SER A 393 -62.07 -38.64 32.41
N THR A 394 -63.05 -39.54 32.55
CA THR A 394 -62.86 -40.95 32.24
C THR A 394 -63.53 -41.29 30.92
N ARG A 395 -62.89 -42.17 30.14
CA ARG A 395 -63.47 -42.75 28.93
C ARG A 395 -63.27 -44.25 28.94
N LYS A 396 -64.31 -45.00 28.56
CA LYS A 396 -64.22 -46.44 28.32
C LYS A 396 -63.56 -46.65 26.96
N LEU A 397 -62.46 -47.41 26.92
CA LEU A 397 -61.75 -47.73 25.69
C LEU A 397 -62.28 -49.03 25.06
N ASN A 398 -62.51 -50.05 25.90
CA ASN A 398 -63.12 -51.32 25.49
C ASN A 398 -63.85 -51.98 26.68
N SER A 399 -64.32 -53.22 26.55
CA SER A 399 -65.08 -53.91 27.61
C SER A 399 -64.33 -54.01 28.94
N PHE A 400 -63.00 -54.15 28.91
CA PHE A 400 -62.15 -54.41 30.08
C PHE A 400 -61.13 -53.29 30.37
N THR A 401 -61.14 -52.19 29.62
CA THR A 401 -60.18 -51.08 29.80
C THR A 401 -60.87 -49.71 29.76
N GLY A 402 -60.51 -48.85 30.73
CA GLY A 402 -60.79 -47.43 30.70
C GLY A 402 -59.51 -46.59 30.70
N ALA A 403 -59.66 -45.29 30.47
CA ALA A 403 -58.57 -44.33 30.58
C ALA A 403 -59.05 -43.01 31.18
N VAL A 404 -58.12 -42.32 31.83
CA VAL A 404 -58.27 -40.97 32.35
C VAL A 404 -57.61 -40.01 31.35
N TYR A 405 -58.33 -38.96 30.98
CA TYR A 405 -57.87 -37.91 30.08
C TYR A 405 -57.81 -36.58 30.81
N LEU A 406 -56.73 -35.83 30.59
CA LEU A 406 -56.67 -34.40 30.87
C LEU A 406 -57.40 -33.66 29.74
N GLN A 407 -58.51 -32.99 30.04
CA GLN A 407 -59.35 -32.31 29.06
C GLN A 407 -59.17 -30.79 29.03
N ARG A 408 -58.60 -30.20 30.08
CA ARG A 408 -58.39 -28.75 30.20
C ARG A 408 -56.91 -28.44 30.31
N GLN A 409 -56.48 -27.39 29.62
CA GLN A 409 -55.14 -26.83 29.80
C GLN A 409 -54.97 -26.46 31.28
N VAL A 410 -53.87 -26.89 31.89
CA VAL A 410 -53.55 -26.52 33.27
C VAL A 410 -52.93 -25.13 33.25
N GLY A 411 -53.69 -24.13 33.70
CA GLY A 411 -53.22 -22.75 33.81
C GLY A 411 -52.29 -22.60 35.01
N GLY A 412 -51.00 -22.83 34.79
CA GLY A 412 -49.94 -22.67 35.79
C GLY A 412 -49.71 -23.89 36.69
N ALA A 413 -48.83 -23.69 37.67
CA ALA A 413 -48.43 -24.65 38.68
C ALA A 413 -49.61 -25.19 39.50
N LYS A 414 -49.94 -26.48 39.37
CA LYS A 414 -51.01 -27.10 40.16
C LYS A 414 -50.79 -28.58 40.41
N ASP A 415 -50.84 -28.94 41.69
CA ASP A 415 -50.92 -30.33 42.13
C ASP A 415 -52.34 -30.87 41.95
N PHE A 416 -52.45 -32.12 41.47
CA PHE A 416 -53.72 -32.84 41.43
C PHE A 416 -53.66 -34.10 42.28
N LEU A 417 -54.71 -34.32 43.07
CA LEU A 417 -54.94 -35.58 43.76
C LEU A 417 -56.33 -36.08 43.40
N ILE A 418 -56.41 -37.10 42.55
CA ILE A 418 -57.68 -37.68 42.10
C ILE A 418 -57.82 -39.13 42.56
N ASP A 419 -59.01 -39.50 43.03
CA ASP A 419 -59.34 -40.89 43.31
C ASP A 419 -60.18 -41.43 42.15
N VAL A 420 -59.65 -42.43 41.45
CA VAL A 420 -60.28 -43.08 40.31
C VAL A 420 -60.71 -44.48 40.71
N GLU A 421 -62.01 -44.74 40.70
CA GLU A 421 -62.58 -46.03 41.01
C GLU A 421 -62.77 -46.84 39.72
N MET A 422 -62.30 -48.09 39.73
CA MET A 422 -62.62 -49.12 38.74
C MET A 422 -63.51 -50.17 39.38
N LYS A 423 -64.73 -50.33 38.86
CA LYS A 423 -65.61 -51.46 39.20
C LYS A 423 -65.47 -52.53 38.14
N LEU A 424 -65.04 -53.72 38.53
CA LEU A 424 -64.88 -54.89 37.68
C LEU A 424 -66.03 -55.86 37.94
N LEU A 425 -66.81 -56.16 36.91
CA LEU A 425 -67.78 -57.26 36.91
C LEU A 425 -67.10 -58.49 36.30
N ARG A 426 -66.89 -59.52 37.12
CA ARG A 426 -66.29 -60.80 36.71
C ARG A 426 -67.14 -61.95 37.27
N GLN A 427 -67.62 -62.83 36.39
CA GLN A 427 -68.45 -63.99 36.77
C GLN A 427 -69.62 -63.63 37.70
N GLY A 428 -70.30 -62.51 37.43
CA GLY A 428 -71.43 -62.02 38.24
C GLY A 428 -71.06 -61.31 39.56
N THR A 429 -69.78 -61.27 39.93
CA THR A 429 -69.31 -60.56 41.12
C THR A 429 -68.78 -59.17 40.74
N LEU A 430 -69.32 -58.12 41.36
CA LEU A 430 -68.84 -56.75 41.19
C LEU A 430 -67.79 -56.43 42.26
N THR A 431 -66.57 -56.11 41.84
CA THR A 431 -65.46 -55.78 42.73
C THR A 431 -64.95 -54.37 42.46
N SER A 432 -64.80 -53.55 43.50
CA SER A 432 -64.27 -52.18 43.37
C SER A 432 -62.77 -52.11 43.68
N PHE A 433 -62.04 -51.31 42.91
CA PHE A 433 -60.63 -51.00 43.07
C PHE A 433 -60.44 -49.48 42.98
N LEU A 434 -59.68 -48.91 43.92
CA LEU A 434 -59.41 -47.46 43.94
C LEU A 434 -57.96 -47.19 43.53
N SER A 435 -57.78 -46.26 42.60
CA SER A 435 -56.49 -45.72 42.21
C SER A 435 -56.41 -44.27 42.66
N ARG A 436 -55.56 -43.98 43.65
CA ARG A 436 -55.25 -42.61 44.08
C ARG A 436 -54.09 -42.10 43.24
N ILE A 437 -54.35 -41.13 42.38
CA ILE A 437 -53.37 -40.60 41.43
C ILE A 437 -52.96 -39.22 41.92
N TYR A 438 -51.67 -39.08 42.21
CA TYR A 438 -51.05 -37.80 42.52
C TYR A 438 -50.26 -37.30 41.32
N VAL A 439 -50.55 -36.08 40.89
CA VAL A 439 -49.82 -35.39 39.84
C VAL A 439 -49.17 -34.19 40.50
N PRO A 440 -47.89 -34.29 40.88
CA PRO A 440 -47.14 -33.15 41.37
C PRO A 440 -46.85 -32.17 40.24
N GLU A 441 -46.88 -30.91 40.59
CA GLU A 441 -46.30 -29.83 39.82
C GLU A 441 -44.79 -30.10 39.58
N PRO A 442 -44.30 -30.03 38.32
CA PRO A 442 -42.88 -29.83 38.08
C PRO A 442 -42.54 -28.39 38.48
N PRO A 443 -41.58 -28.16 39.40
CA PRO A 443 -41.30 -26.81 39.87
C PRO A 443 -40.85 -25.94 38.71
N HIS A 444 -41.75 -25.11 38.21
CA HIS A 444 -41.41 -24.11 37.22
C HIS A 444 -40.89 -22.91 37.98
N LEU A 445 -39.56 -22.76 38.04
CA LEU A 445 -38.86 -21.49 38.29
C LEU A 445 -39.57 -20.50 39.23
N ALA A 446 -40.07 -20.97 40.37
CA ALA A 446 -40.60 -20.09 41.41
C ALA A 446 -39.47 -19.30 42.12
N PHE A 447 -38.24 -19.36 41.57
CA PHE A 447 -37.06 -18.65 42.02
C PHE A 447 -36.62 -17.50 41.11
N LEU A 448 -37.39 -17.13 40.08
CA LEU A 448 -37.25 -15.76 39.57
C LEU A 448 -38.08 -14.84 40.45
N ASN A 449 -37.54 -14.56 41.64
CA ASN A 449 -38.00 -13.45 42.46
C ASN A 449 -38.01 -12.18 41.57
N ALA A 450 -39.05 -11.36 41.74
CA ALA A 450 -39.17 -10.04 41.11
C ALA A 450 -38.00 -9.08 41.44
N GLU A 451 -37.07 -9.48 42.32
CA GLU A 451 -35.82 -8.76 42.60
C GLU A 451 -34.67 -9.13 41.67
N GLU A 452 -34.59 -10.34 41.11
CA GLU A 452 -33.56 -10.67 40.10
C GLU A 452 -33.93 -10.09 38.73
N GLN A 453 -35.21 -9.96 38.39
CA GLN A 453 -35.63 -9.26 37.16
C GLN A 453 -35.18 -7.80 37.08
N ARG A 454 -34.73 -7.16 38.16
CA ARG A 454 -34.14 -5.80 38.14
C ARG A 454 -32.63 -5.76 37.91
N LEU A 455 -31.95 -6.90 38.00
CA LEU A 455 -30.53 -7.03 37.65
C LEU A 455 -30.33 -7.56 36.22
N TYR A 456 -31.42 -7.92 35.53
CA TYR A 456 -31.42 -8.48 34.17
C TYR A 456 -32.30 -7.67 33.19
N SER A 457 -32.40 -6.34 33.38
CA SER A 457 -33.02 -5.40 32.43
C SER A 457 -32.06 -4.28 32.05
#